data_AF-A0A1G0H0W2-F1
#
_entry.id   AF-A0A1G0H0W2-F1
#
_cell.length_a   1.000
_cell.length_b   1.000
_cell.length_c   1.000
_cell.angle_alpha   90.00
_cell.angle_beta   90.00
_cell.angle_gamma   90.00
#
_symmetry.space_group_name_H-M   'P 1'
#
loop_
_entity.id
_entity.type
_entity.pdbx_description
1 polymer ?
#
loop_
_entity_poly.entity_id
_entity_poly.type
_entity_poly.pdbx_seq_one_letter_code
_entity_poly.pdbx_strand_id
1 'polypeptide(L)' 'MSTWMELLYIAGAALAAWFAYRIIRNNPEMFSKENLGKSFFTMGVLALMLIGFVALLVFLLKH' A
#
# COMPACT_ATOMS: atom_id res chain seq x y z
N MET A 1 24.59 -8.69 -9.67
CA MET A 1 23.30 -9.29 -10.08
C MET A 1 23.49 -9.96 -11.43
N SER A 2 22.80 -11.07 -11.72
CA SER A 2 22.87 -11.69 -13.04
C SER A 2 21.99 -10.92 -14.03
N THR A 3 22.44 -10.78 -15.28
CA THR A 3 21.69 -10.12 -16.37
C THR A 3 20.27 -10.69 -16.55
N TRP A 4 20.11 -11.99 -16.28
CA TRP A 4 18.80 -12.66 -16.30
C TRP A 4 17.85 -12.16 -15.20
N MET A 5 18.33 -11.92 -13.97
CA MET A 5 17.47 -11.36 -12.91
C MET A 5 17.05 -9.93 -13.24
N GLU A 6 17.96 -9.12 -13.79
CA GLU A 6 17.66 -7.74 -14.18
C GLU A 6 16.57 -7.67 -15.25
N LEU A 7 16.66 -8.53 -16.27
CA LEU A 7 15.61 -8.69 -17.28
C LEU A 7 14.26 -9.11 -16.67
N LEU A 8 14.27 -10.04 -15.71
CA LEU A 8 13.05 -10.46 -15.02
C LEU A 8 12.45 -9.33 -14.18
N TYR A 9 13.28 -8.49 -13.53
CA TYR A 9 12.78 -7.33 -12.80
C TYR A 9 12.15 -6.30 -13.72
N ILE A 10 12.76 -6.02 -14.87
CA ILE A 10 12.21 -5.09 -15.86
C ILE A 10 10.90 -5.63 -16.44
N ALA A 11 10.87 -6.92 -16.81
CA ALA A 11 9.66 -7.56 -17.31
C ALA A 11 8.53 -7.59 -16.27
N GLY A 12 8.87 -7.88 -15.01
CA GLY A 12 7.95 -7.86 -13.88
C GLY A 12 7.40 -6.45 -13.62
N ALA A 13 8.25 -5.43 -13.67
CA ALA A 13 7.84 -4.04 -13.52
C ALA A 13 6.90 -3.60 -14.65
N ALA A 14 7.21 -3.96 -15.90
CA ALA A 14 6.36 -3.66 -17.05
C ALA A 14 4.99 -4.34 -16.95
N LEU A 15 4.95 -5.62 -16.53
CA LEU A 15 3.71 -6.35 -16.28
C LEU A 15 2.90 -5.75 -15.14
N ALA A 16 3.54 -5.37 -14.03
CA ALA A 16 2.89 -4.73 -12.90
C ALA A 16 2.26 -3.39 -13.30
N ALA A 17 2.98 -2.56 -14.05
CA ALA A 17 2.47 -1.30 -14.58
C ALA A 17 1.28 -1.51 -15.54
N TRP A 18 1.38 -2.47 -16.46
CA TRP A 18 0.28 -2.80 -17.38
C TRP A 18 -0.96 -3.31 -16.64
N PHE A 19 -0.77 -4.16 -15.63
CA PHE A 19 -1.84 -4.70 -14.82
C PHE A 19 -2.53 -3.61 -13.99
N ALA A 20 -1.74 -2.73 -13.35
CA ALA A 20 -2.26 -1.58 -12.63
C ALA A 20 -3.08 -0.67 -13.56
N TYR A 21 -2.56 -0.33 -14.74
CA TYR A 21 -3.29 0.45 -15.74
C TYR A 21 -4.61 -0.22 -16.13
N ARG A 22 -4.60 -1.53 -16.39
CA ARG A 22 -5.79 -2.30 -16.75
C ARG A 22 -6.85 -2.30 -15.64
N ILE A 23 -6.44 -2.45 -14.38
CA ILE A 23 -7.36 -2.43 -13.23
C ILE A 23 -8.01 -1.06 -13.09
N ILE A 24 -7.20 0.00 -13.09
CA ILE A 24 -7.67 1.39 -12.93
C ILE A 24 -8.64 1.75 -14.06
N ARG A 25 -8.31 1.37 -15.30
CA ARG A 25 -9.15 1.65 -16.46
C ARG A 25 -10.48 0.88 -16.45
N ASN A 26 -10.50 -0.35 -15.95
CA ASN A 26 -11.71 -1.17 -15.89
C ASN A 26 -12.60 -0.81 -14.69
N ASN A 27 -12.06 -0.18 -13.65
CA ASN A 27 -12.79 0.21 -12.44
C ASN A 27 -12.41 1.64 -12.00
N PRO A 28 -12.74 2.67 -12.80
CA PRO A 28 -12.33 4.06 -12.52
C PRO A 28 -12.87 4.59 -11.18
N GLU A 29 -13.99 4.04 -10.72
CA GLU A 29 -14.62 4.37 -9.44
C GLU A 29 -13.82 3.90 -8.22
N MET A 30 -12.92 2.91 -8.37
CA MET A 30 -12.03 2.43 -7.31
C MET A 30 -11.09 3.53 -6.79
N PHE A 31 -10.67 4.43 -7.67
CA PHE A 31 -9.83 5.60 -7.35
C PHE A 31 -10.63 6.91 -7.37
N SER A 32 -11.95 6.84 -7.23
CA SER A 32 -12.76 8.04 -7.03
C SER A 32 -12.33 8.77 -5.75
N LYS A 33 -12.46 10.11 -5.76
CA LYS A 33 -12.16 10.95 -4.58
C LYS A 33 -12.91 10.47 -3.34
N GLU A 34 -14.13 9.98 -3.52
CA GLU A 34 -14.96 9.45 -2.43
C GLU A 34 -14.35 8.16 -1.82
N ASN A 35 -14.01 7.17 -2.65
CA ASN A 35 -13.43 5.90 -2.17
C ASN A 35 -12.03 6.09 -1.59
N LEU A 36 -11.23 6.98 -2.18
CA LEU A 36 -9.92 7.36 -1.63
C LEU A 36 -10.05 8.04 -0.26
N GLY A 37 -11.01 8.94 -0.08
CA GLY A 37 -11.29 9.59 1.20
C GLY A 37 -11.70 8.58 2.29
N LYS A 38 -12.61 7.65 1.96
CA LYS A 38 -13.04 6.59 2.90
C LYS A 38 -11.89 5.65 3.28
N SER A 39 -11.07 5.26 2.30
CA SER A 39 -9.89 4.41 2.52
C SER A 39 -8.85 5.12 3.40
N PHE A 40 -8.54 6.39 3.10
CA PHE A 40 -7.59 7.19 3.86
C PHE A 40 -8.03 7.38 5.32
N PHE A 41 -9.32 7.64 5.56
CA PHE A 41 -9.86 7.74 6.92
C PHE A 41 -9.70 6.41 7.68
N THR A 42 -10.10 5.30 7.06
CA THR A 42 -9.99 3.96 7.69
C THR A 42 -8.54 3.60 7.98
N MET A 43 -7.64 3.76 7.00
CA MET A 43 -6.21 3.51 7.17
C MET A 43 -5.58 4.45 8.21
N GLY A 44 -5.98 5.72 8.23
CA GLY A 44 -5.50 6.71 9.20
C GLY A 44 -5.91 6.36 10.63
N VAL A 45 -7.17 5.99 10.86
CA VAL A 45 -7.64 5.54 12.17
C VAL A 45 -6.90 4.28 12.63
N LEU A 46 -6.73 3.30 11.74
CA LEU A 46 -5.96 2.08 12.04
C LEU A 46 -4.49 2.41 12.39
N ALA A 47 -3.85 3.32 11.65
CA ALA A 47 -2.49 3.74 11.91
C ALA A 47 -2.35 4.43 13.28
N LEU A 48 -3.27 5.33 13.63
CA LEU A 48 -3.29 5.98 14.95
C LEU A 48 -3.47 4.98 16.08
N MET A 49 -4.37 4.00 15.90
CA MET A 49 -4.57 2.91 16.87
C MET A 49 -3.30 2.09 17.06
N LEU A 50 -2.62 1.75 15.97
CA LEU A 50 -1.36 1.01 16.01
C LEU A 50 -0.25 1.82 16.71
N ILE A 51 -0.15 3.12 16.45
CA ILE A 51 0.80 4.01 17.15
C ILE A 51 0.53 3.99 18.65
N GLY A 52 -0.74 4.14 19.06
CA GLY A 52 -1.13 4.07 20.47
C GLY A 52 -0.78 2.74 21.11
N PHE A 53 -1.02 1.63 20.40
CA PHE A 53 -0.66 0.29 20.85
C PHE A 53 0.85 0.12 21.04
N VAL A 54 1.67 0.54 20.07
CA VAL A 54 3.13 0.50 20.19
C VAL A 54 3.63 1.39 21.33
N ALA A 55 3.06 2.60 21.49
CA ALA A 55 3.41 3.48 22.59
C ALA A 55 3.11 2.86 23.96
N LEU A 56 1.98 2.14 24.09
CA LEU A 56 1.63 1.38 25.28
C LEU A 56 2.66 0.28 25.54
N LEU A 57 3.01 -0.52 24.53
CA LEU A 57 4.02 -1.58 24.67
C LEU A 57 5.37 -1.02 25.15
N VAL A 58 5.81 0.11 24.58
CA VAL A 58 7.04 0.78 24.99
C VAL A 58 6.94 1.27 26.44
N PHE A 59 5.80 1.81 26.85
CA PHE A 59 5.59 2.25 28.23
C PHE A 59 5.64 1.08 29.22
N LEU A 60 4.97 -0.03 28.91
CA LEU A 60 4.99 -1.26 29.70
C LEU A 60 6.38 -1.89 29.78
N LEU A 61 7.13 -1.91 28.67
CA LEU A 61 8.48 -2.48 28.65
C LEU A 61 9.49 -1.63 29.45
N LYS A 62 9.25 -0.33 29.55
CA LYS A 62 10.15 0.61 30.23
C LYS A 62 9.93 0.65 31.75
N HIS A 63 8.83 0.10 32.27
CA HIS A 63 8.51 0.01 33.70
C HIS A 63 8.63 -1.43 34.18
#